data_AF-A0A2T7FVD4-F1
#
_entry.id   AF-A0A2T7FVD4-F1
#
_cell.length_a   1.000
_cell.length_b   1.000
_cell.length_c   1.000
_cell.angle_alpha   90.00
_cell.angle_beta   90.00
_cell.angle_gamma   90.00
#
_symmetry.space_group_name_H-M   'P 1'
#
loop_
_entity.id
_entity.type
_entity.pdbx_description
1 polymer ?
#
loop_
_entity_poly.entity_id
_entity_poly.type
_entity_poly.pdbx_seq_one_letter_code
_entity_poly.pdbx_strand_id
1 'polypeptide(L)'
;MSLNHIRPWRNIHRRKSRQIMVGNVPVGGDAPITVQTMTNTLTPDVKATLAQIRAAADTGADIVRVSVPDEDSSAALKEICAGSPVPIVADIHFHYKRGIEAAEAGAACLRINPGNIGSVSRVREVIQAARDNNCSIRIGVNAGSLERHLLEKYGEPCPDAMVESGMDHIKILQDNDFHEFKISCKASDVFMAAAAYQQLADVTDAPIHLGITEAGGLMSGTIKSAIGMGSLLWAGIGDTIRVSLSADPVEEVRVGYEILKSLGLRHRGVNIISCPSCARQGFDVIKTVEILEKRLEHIKTPMSLSIIGCVVNGPGEALMTDVGFTGGGNGAGMVYLAGQQSHKLGNDQMIDHIVEQVEAKAAELEAAAAAAE
;
A
#
# COMPACT_ATOMS: atom_id res chain seq x y z
N MET A 1 -11.19 0.52 12.56
CA MET A 1 -12.19 1.17 11.68
C MET A 1 -13.53 1.15 12.39
N SER A 2 -14.25 2.28 12.43
CA SER A 2 -15.62 2.27 12.96
C SER A 2 -16.54 1.57 11.95
N LEU A 3 -17.32 0.61 12.42
CA LEU A 3 -18.34 -0.03 11.59
C LEU A 3 -19.40 1.01 11.23
N ASN A 4 -19.73 1.14 9.95
CA ASN A 4 -20.79 2.00 9.48
C ASN A 4 -22.14 1.31 9.73
N HIS A 5 -22.78 1.65 10.84
CA HIS A 5 -24.09 1.08 11.21
C HIS A 5 -25.22 1.54 10.27
N ILE A 6 -25.06 2.69 9.59
CA ILE A 6 -26.04 3.22 8.65
C ILE A 6 -25.94 2.53 7.29
N ARG A 7 -24.73 2.15 6.87
CA ARG A 7 -24.43 1.55 5.57
C ARG A 7 -23.59 0.28 5.76
N PRO A 8 -24.17 -0.81 6.28
CA PRO A 8 -23.42 -2.02 6.63
C PRO A 8 -22.69 -2.66 5.45
N TRP A 9 -23.16 -2.47 4.20
CA TRP A 9 -22.49 -2.95 2.99
C TRP A 9 -21.14 -2.28 2.70
N ARG A 10 -20.81 -1.18 3.40
CA ARG A 10 -19.48 -0.55 3.35
C ARG A 10 -18.50 -1.14 4.37
N ASN A 11 -18.96 -2.03 5.25
CA ASN A 11 -18.10 -2.63 6.26
C ASN A 11 -17.27 -3.74 5.63
N ILE A 12 -15.95 -3.59 5.71
CA ILE A 12 -15.00 -4.64 5.38
C ILE A 12 -14.53 -5.24 6.70
N HIS A 13 -14.85 -6.52 6.91
CA HIS A 13 -14.37 -7.27 8.05
C HIS A 13 -12.99 -7.82 7.74
N ARG A 14 -11.95 -7.25 8.36
CA ARG A 14 -10.58 -7.73 8.21
C ARG A 14 -10.47 -9.17 8.70
N ARG A 15 -9.76 -10.00 7.93
CA ARG A 15 -9.30 -11.32 8.39
C ARG A 15 -8.53 -11.14 9.70
N LYS A 16 -8.79 -12.02 10.67
CA LYS A 16 -7.98 -12.07 11.89
C LYS A 16 -6.58 -12.57 11.56
N SER A 17 -5.59 -11.71 11.77
CA SER A 17 -4.17 -12.03 11.69
C SER A 17 -3.50 -11.67 13.01
N ARG A 18 -2.41 -12.36 13.35
CA ARG A 18 -1.52 -11.88 14.41
C ARG A 18 -0.82 -10.60 13.98
N GLN A 19 -0.35 -9.81 14.94
CA GLN A 19 0.43 -8.60 14.66
C GLN A 19 1.92 -8.90 14.80
N ILE A 20 2.72 -8.39 13.88
CA ILE A 20 4.19 -8.37 13.95
C ILE A 20 4.69 -6.94 13.86
N MET A 21 5.96 -6.72 14.20
CA MET A 21 6.62 -5.43 14.00
C MET A 21 7.61 -5.47 12.83
N VAL A 22 7.51 -4.50 11.93
CA VAL A 22 8.53 -4.22 10.91
C VAL A 22 9.21 -2.93 11.35
N GLY A 23 10.28 -3.05 12.13
CA GLY A 23 10.87 -1.90 12.82
C GLY A 23 9.85 -1.34 13.81
N ASN A 24 9.48 -0.07 13.65
CA ASN A 24 8.45 0.58 14.45
C ASN A 24 7.03 0.50 13.83
N VAL A 25 6.86 -0.14 12.68
CA VAL A 25 5.57 -0.20 11.96
C VAL A 25 4.84 -1.52 12.26
N PRO A 26 3.67 -1.50 12.90
CA PRO A 26 2.87 -2.70 13.13
C PRO A 26 2.23 -3.20 11.83
N VAL A 27 2.24 -4.52 11.61
CA VAL A 27 1.60 -5.18 10.45
C VAL A 27 0.78 -6.38 10.92
N GLY A 28 -0.48 -6.43 10.51
CA GLY A 28 -1.45 -7.44 10.95
C GLY A 28 -2.25 -7.02 12.18
N GLY A 29 -3.11 -7.90 12.68
CA GLY A 29 -4.07 -7.57 13.73
C GLY A 29 -4.99 -6.41 13.33
N ASP A 30 -5.19 -5.48 14.27
CA ASP A 30 -6.02 -4.28 14.06
C ASP A 30 -5.23 -3.11 13.42
N ALA A 31 -3.97 -3.32 13.06
CA ALA A 31 -3.15 -2.28 12.43
C ALA A 31 -3.73 -1.85 11.07
N PRO A 32 -3.59 -0.55 10.71
CA PRO A 32 -3.90 -0.08 9.36
C PRO A 32 -3.12 -0.85 8.30
N ILE A 33 -3.72 -1.08 7.13
CA ILE A 33 -3.04 -1.78 6.03
C ILE A 33 -1.88 -0.90 5.54
N THR A 34 -0.65 -1.38 5.69
CA THR A 34 0.55 -0.62 5.32
C THR A 34 0.81 -0.68 3.82
N VAL A 35 1.16 0.46 3.21
CA VAL A 35 1.56 0.60 1.81
C VAL A 35 3.08 0.51 1.73
N GLN A 36 3.56 -0.43 0.91
CA GLN A 36 5.00 -0.62 0.67
C GLN A 36 5.33 -0.37 -0.81
N THR A 37 6.58 -0.01 -1.05
CA THR A 37 7.17 0.05 -2.39
C THR A 37 8.57 -0.60 -2.37
N MET A 38 9.23 -0.65 -3.52
CA MET A 38 10.61 -1.13 -3.64
C MET A 38 11.44 -0.16 -4.45
N THR A 39 12.65 0.14 -3.98
CA THR A 39 13.59 0.95 -4.77
C THR A 39 14.03 0.23 -6.04
N ASN A 40 14.40 1.00 -7.05
CA ASN A 40 14.97 0.49 -8.30
C ASN A 40 16.35 1.10 -8.63
N THR A 41 16.91 1.90 -7.71
CA THR A 41 18.30 2.36 -7.74
C THR A 41 19.26 1.20 -7.47
N LEU A 42 20.52 1.36 -7.86
CA LEU A 42 21.59 0.46 -7.42
C LEU A 42 21.84 0.69 -5.94
N THR A 43 21.66 -0.34 -5.12
CA THR A 43 21.81 -0.25 -3.66
C THR A 43 23.15 0.33 -3.18
N PRO A 44 24.30 0.05 -3.82
CA PRO A 44 25.57 0.68 -3.44
C PRO A 44 25.59 2.21 -3.61
N ASP A 45 24.73 2.78 -4.47
CA ASP A 45 24.51 4.23 -4.52
C ASP A 45 23.57 4.63 -3.38
N VAL A 46 24.15 4.76 -2.18
CA VAL A 46 23.44 5.13 -0.95
C VAL A 46 22.69 6.45 -1.11
N LYS A 47 23.29 7.44 -1.79
CA LYS A 47 22.70 8.77 -1.95
C LYS A 47 21.45 8.70 -2.82
N ALA A 48 21.53 8.04 -3.98
CA ALA A 48 20.37 7.87 -4.87
C ALA A 48 19.27 7.04 -4.18
N THR A 49 19.66 5.95 -3.51
CA THR A 49 18.73 5.07 -2.82
C THR A 49 18.00 5.79 -1.68
N LEU A 50 18.71 6.54 -0.83
CA LEU A 50 18.09 7.36 0.23
C LEU A 50 17.20 8.47 -0.34
N ALA A 51 17.56 9.09 -1.46
CA ALA A 51 16.71 10.08 -2.11
C ALA A 51 15.37 9.47 -2.57
N GLN A 52 15.41 8.28 -3.18
CA GLN A 52 14.21 7.58 -3.62
C GLN A 52 13.37 7.08 -2.42
N ILE A 53 14.01 6.59 -1.35
CA ILE A 53 13.33 6.21 -0.11
C ILE A 53 12.57 7.42 0.49
N ARG A 54 13.22 8.59 0.57
CA ARG A 54 12.57 9.82 1.08
C ARG A 54 11.38 10.22 0.21
N ALA A 55 11.52 10.21 -1.10
CA ALA A 55 10.41 10.49 -2.01
C ALA A 55 9.22 9.52 -1.82
N ALA A 56 9.49 8.23 -1.65
CA ALA A 56 8.46 7.24 -1.35
C ALA A 56 7.79 7.48 0.02
N ALA A 57 8.57 7.78 1.05
CA ALA A 57 8.07 8.07 2.40
C ALA A 57 7.23 9.36 2.43
N ASP A 58 7.67 10.43 1.74
CA ASP A 58 6.92 11.68 1.61
C ASP A 58 5.57 11.48 0.93
N THR A 59 5.54 10.59 -0.08
CA THR A 59 4.32 10.16 -0.76
C THR A 59 3.41 9.33 0.16
N GLY A 60 3.99 8.63 1.13
CA GLY A 60 3.26 7.93 2.20
C GLY A 60 3.59 6.45 2.37
N ALA A 61 4.64 5.94 1.73
CA ALA A 61 5.09 4.57 1.97
C ALA A 61 5.42 4.38 3.46
N ASP A 62 4.89 3.32 4.07
CA ASP A 62 5.21 3.01 5.48
C ASP A 62 6.49 2.19 5.59
N ILE A 63 6.79 1.40 4.57
CA ILE A 63 7.91 0.44 4.53
C ILE A 63 8.48 0.45 3.12
N VAL A 64 9.80 0.50 2.99
CA VAL A 64 10.48 0.46 1.68
C VAL A 64 11.37 -0.77 1.59
N ARG A 65 11.28 -1.49 0.47
CA ARG A 65 12.14 -2.63 0.17
C ARG A 65 13.34 -2.20 -0.68
N VAL A 66 14.51 -2.74 -0.36
CA VAL A 66 15.78 -2.49 -1.07
C VAL A 66 16.38 -3.83 -1.48
N SER A 67 16.86 -3.94 -2.73
CA SER A 67 17.48 -5.16 -3.24
C SER A 67 18.87 -5.38 -2.66
N VAL A 68 19.23 -6.62 -2.31
CA VAL A 68 20.56 -6.94 -1.75
C VAL A 68 21.19 -8.12 -2.51
N PRO A 69 21.57 -7.94 -3.79
CA PRO A 69 22.09 -9.02 -4.63
C PRO A 69 23.54 -9.43 -4.29
N ASP A 70 24.36 -8.52 -3.76
CA ASP A 70 25.81 -8.68 -3.63
C ASP A 70 26.36 -8.03 -2.34
N GLU A 71 27.69 -8.08 -2.20
CA GLU A 71 28.36 -7.61 -0.99
C GLU A 71 28.39 -6.10 -0.82
N ASP A 72 28.56 -5.38 -1.92
CA ASP A 72 28.51 -3.92 -1.91
C ASP A 72 27.11 -3.44 -1.48
N SER A 73 26.06 -4.16 -1.90
CA SER A 73 24.68 -3.87 -1.50
C SER A 73 24.44 -4.09 -0.01
N SER A 74 24.95 -5.18 0.59
CA SER A 74 24.78 -5.39 2.03
C SER A 74 25.65 -4.46 2.87
N ALA A 75 26.85 -4.08 2.38
CA ALA A 75 27.68 -3.07 3.03
C ALA A 75 27.00 -1.70 3.07
N ALA A 76 26.33 -1.31 1.97
CA ALA A 76 25.59 -0.05 1.87
C ALA A 76 24.38 0.03 2.80
N LEU A 77 23.79 -1.11 3.20
CA LEU A 77 22.57 -1.13 4.02
C LEU A 77 22.75 -0.43 5.37
N LYS A 78 23.94 -0.43 5.97
CA LYS A 78 24.14 0.20 7.28
C LYS A 78 23.84 1.70 7.23
N GLU A 79 24.34 2.38 6.19
CA GLU A 79 24.08 3.80 5.99
C GLU A 79 22.64 4.05 5.53
N ILE A 80 22.09 3.18 4.66
CA ILE A 80 20.70 3.28 4.18
C ILE A 80 19.71 3.14 5.33
N CYS A 81 19.85 2.13 6.19
CA CYS A 81 18.95 1.90 7.32
C CYS A 81 19.02 3.04 8.33
N ALA A 82 20.23 3.54 8.62
CA ALA A 82 20.41 4.70 9.52
C ALA A 82 19.85 6.01 8.95
N GLY A 83 19.90 6.20 7.63
CA GLY A 83 19.45 7.42 6.94
C GLY A 83 17.98 7.40 6.48
N SER A 84 17.29 6.27 6.63
CA SER A 84 15.93 6.07 6.14
C SER A 84 14.89 6.62 7.13
N PRO A 85 13.88 7.38 6.66
CA PRO A 85 12.76 7.81 7.49
C PRO A 85 11.75 6.67 7.79
N VAL A 86 11.87 5.52 7.12
CA VAL A 86 10.93 4.39 7.23
C VAL A 86 11.67 3.05 7.33
N PRO A 87 11.07 2.01 7.94
CA PRO A 87 11.67 0.68 8.01
C PRO A 87 12.07 0.12 6.64
N ILE A 88 13.28 -0.46 6.58
CA ILE A 88 13.84 -1.07 5.38
C ILE A 88 13.66 -2.59 5.39
N VAL A 89 13.15 -3.12 4.28
CA VAL A 89 13.11 -4.56 4.00
C VAL A 89 14.27 -4.91 3.07
N ALA A 90 15.17 -5.80 3.50
CA ALA A 90 16.22 -6.33 2.64
C ALA A 90 15.68 -7.47 1.77
N ASP A 91 15.76 -7.34 0.44
CA ASP A 91 15.30 -8.37 -0.50
C ASP A 91 16.44 -9.33 -0.89
N ILE A 92 16.32 -10.57 -0.43
CA ILE A 92 17.39 -11.58 -0.50
C ILE A 92 16.85 -12.84 -1.14
N HIS A 93 17.54 -13.34 -2.16
CA HIS A 93 17.07 -14.49 -2.93
C HIS A 93 17.71 -15.81 -2.50
N PHE A 94 19.04 -15.87 -2.39
CA PHE A 94 19.76 -17.14 -2.19
C PHE A 94 20.88 -17.09 -1.14
N HIS A 95 21.57 -15.96 -0.99
CA HIS A 95 22.83 -15.94 -0.26
C HIS A 95 22.65 -15.65 1.23
N TYR A 96 22.71 -16.69 2.06
CA TYR A 96 22.48 -16.61 3.52
C TYR A 96 23.30 -15.53 4.24
N LYS A 97 24.58 -15.32 3.85
CA LYS A 97 25.42 -14.27 4.45
C LYS A 97 24.84 -12.86 4.26
N ARG A 98 24.21 -12.58 3.10
CA ARG A 98 23.56 -11.28 2.88
C ARG A 98 22.38 -11.09 3.85
N GLY A 99 21.73 -12.18 4.25
CA GLY A 99 20.67 -12.18 5.28
C GLY A 99 21.17 -11.78 6.64
N ILE A 100 22.27 -12.40 7.06
CA ILE A 100 22.91 -12.11 8.35
C ILE A 100 23.39 -10.66 8.37
N GLU A 101 24.15 -10.25 7.36
CA GLU A 101 24.71 -8.90 7.27
C GLU A 101 23.62 -7.82 7.16
N ALA A 102 22.52 -8.09 6.44
CA ALA A 102 21.41 -7.15 6.36
C ALA A 102 20.71 -6.95 7.72
N ALA A 103 20.54 -8.03 8.49
CA ALA A 103 19.99 -7.94 9.85
C ALA A 103 20.92 -7.13 10.75
N GLU A 104 22.22 -7.42 10.74
CA GLU A 104 23.25 -6.68 11.50
C GLU A 104 23.38 -5.21 11.06
N ALA A 105 23.10 -4.90 9.79
CA ALA A 105 23.10 -3.54 9.26
C ALA A 105 21.86 -2.73 9.68
N GLY A 106 20.87 -3.34 10.33
CA GLY A 106 19.66 -2.67 10.83
C GLY A 106 18.45 -2.78 9.90
N ALA A 107 18.42 -3.75 8.98
CA ALA A 107 17.19 -4.03 8.25
C ALA A 107 16.06 -4.41 9.22
N ALA A 108 14.87 -3.88 9.00
CA ALA A 108 13.70 -4.15 9.84
C ALA A 108 12.97 -5.45 9.47
N CYS A 109 13.19 -5.93 8.25
CA CYS A 109 12.66 -7.19 7.77
C CYS A 109 13.58 -7.80 6.70
N LEU A 110 13.77 -9.12 6.74
CA LEU A 110 14.38 -9.87 5.65
C LEU A 110 13.28 -10.47 4.78
N ARG A 111 13.20 -10.13 3.49
CA ARG A 111 12.49 -10.99 2.54
C ARG A 111 13.45 -12.09 2.13
N ILE A 112 13.19 -13.30 2.62
CA ILE A 112 13.92 -14.50 2.25
C ILE A 112 13.01 -15.72 2.31
N ASN A 113 13.22 -16.67 1.40
CA ASN A 113 12.54 -17.96 1.43
C ASN A 113 13.47 -18.96 2.13
N PRO A 114 13.14 -19.44 3.35
CA PRO A 114 14.04 -20.30 4.13
C PRO A 114 14.51 -21.55 3.37
N GLY A 115 13.66 -22.16 2.54
CA GLY A 115 14.03 -23.33 1.73
C GLY A 115 15.12 -23.07 0.68
N ASN A 116 15.33 -21.81 0.27
CA ASN A 116 16.31 -21.44 -0.76
C ASN A 116 17.71 -21.16 -0.21
N ILE A 117 17.88 -21.10 1.11
CA ILE A 117 19.13 -20.74 1.80
C ILE A 117 20.15 -21.91 1.78
N GLY A 118 19.65 -23.14 1.63
CA GLY A 118 20.45 -24.36 1.59
C GLY A 118 20.34 -25.15 2.89
N SER A 119 21.48 -25.42 3.55
CA SER A 119 21.51 -26.31 4.72
C SER A 119 20.72 -25.76 5.92
N VAL A 120 20.19 -26.66 6.74
CA VAL A 120 19.48 -26.33 8.00
C VAL A 120 20.34 -25.45 8.92
N SER A 121 21.66 -25.65 8.94
CA SER A 121 22.58 -24.81 9.72
C SER A 121 22.56 -23.35 9.28
N ARG A 122 22.59 -23.08 7.96
CA ARG A 122 22.56 -21.72 7.42
C ARG A 122 21.22 -21.04 7.66
N VAL A 123 20.13 -21.78 7.56
CA VAL A 123 18.79 -21.29 7.90
C VAL A 123 18.74 -20.83 9.35
N ARG A 124 19.27 -21.66 10.27
CA ARG A 124 19.36 -21.32 11.70
C ARG A 124 20.19 -20.07 11.95
N GLU A 125 21.34 -19.92 11.28
CA GLU A 125 22.18 -18.72 11.39
C GLU A 125 21.43 -17.45 10.96
N VAL A 126 20.67 -17.50 9.87
CA VAL A 126 19.86 -16.36 9.41
C VAL A 126 18.73 -16.04 10.39
N ILE A 127 18.03 -17.06 10.90
CA ILE A 127 16.96 -16.87 11.89
C ILE A 127 17.53 -16.29 13.19
N GLN A 128 18.71 -16.75 13.62
CA GLN A 128 19.38 -16.23 14.80
C GLN A 128 19.76 -14.77 14.61
N ALA A 129 20.38 -14.41 13.49
CA ALA A 129 20.72 -13.03 13.17
C ALA A 129 19.48 -12.13 13.12
N ALA A 130 18.37 -12.63 12.55
CA ALA A 130 17.11 -11.90 12.53
C ALA A 130 16.58 -11.66 13.95
N ARG A 131 16.60 -12.69 14.81
CA ARG A 131 16.17 -12.58 16.22
C ARG A 131 17.03 -11.60 17.00
N ASP A 132 18.36 -11.71 16.90
CA ASP A 132 19.30 -10.88 17.65
C ASP A 132 19.20 -9.38 17.30
N ASN A 133 18.71 -9.08 16.10
CA ASN A 133 18.56 -7.72 15.59
C ASN A 133 17.09 -7.24 15.53
N ASN A 134 16.15 -7.95 16.16
CA ASN A 134 14.70 -7.63 16.11
C ASN A 134 14.16 -7.45 14.67
N CYS A 135 14.68 -8.25 13.74
CA CYS A 135 14.32 -8.23 12.34
C CYS A 135 13.25 -9.28 12.05
N SER A 136 12.12 -8.86 11.48
CA SER A 136 11.08 -9.80 11.04
C SER A 136 11.48 -10.52 9.75
N ILE A 137 10.81 -11.61 9.40
CA ILE A 137 11.03 -12.32 8.12
C ILE A 137 9.76 -12.25 7.25
N ARG A 138 9.92 -11.99 5.96
CA ARG A 138 8.87 -12.19 4.97
C ARG A 138 9.21 -13.37 4.07
N ILE A 139 8.40 -14.42 4.17
CA ILE A 139 8.34 -15.49 3.18
C ILE A 139 7.66 -14.94 1.93
N GLY A 140 8.27 -15.08 0.76
CA GLY A 140 7.73 -14.58 -0.50
C GLY A 140 7.74 -15.65 -1.58
N VAL A 141 6.66 -16.43 -1.65
CA VAL A 141 6.43 -17.39 -2.73
C VAL A 141 5.97 -16.64 -3.97
N ASN A 142 6.59 -16.95 -5.12
CA ASN A 142 6.14 -16.49 -6.42
C ASN A 142 5.89 -17.68 -7.33
N ALA A 143 4.81 -17.64 -8.13
CA ALA A 143 4.47 -18.72 -9.05
C ALA A 143 5.62 -19.08 -10.01
N GLY A 144 6.38 -18.07 -10.48
CA GLY A 144 7.50 -18.28 -11.41
C GLY A 144 8.77 -18.86 -10.79
N SER A 145 8.83 -19.05 -9.47
CA SER A 145 10.03 -19.53 -8.76
C SER A 145 9.71 -20.64 -7.75
N LEU A 146 8.71 -21.47 -8.02
CA LEU A 146 8.36 -22.62 -7.19
C LEU A 146 9.43 -23.70 -7.22
N GLU A 147 9.52 -24.45 -6.12
CA GLU A 147 10.44 -25.56 -5.98
C GLU A 147 10.10 -26.70 -6.96
N ARG A 148 11.15 -27.33 -7.50
CA ARG A 148 11.01 -28.38 -8.52
C ARG A 148 10.11 -29.54 -8.08
N HIS A 149 10.19 -29.97 -6.83
CA HIS A 149 9.38 -31.09 -6.34
C HIS A 149 7.87 -30.77 -6.29
N LEU A 150 7.50 -29.50 -6.09
CA LEU A 150 6.10 -29.07 -6.16
C LEU A 150 5.63 -29.02 -7.61
N LEU A 151 6.48 -28.57 -8.54
CA LEU A 151 6.17 -28.63 -9.97
C LEU A 151 6.02 -30.08 -10.46
N GLU A 152 6.83 -31.01 -9.95
CA GLU A 152 6.71 -32.44 -10.25
C GLU A 152 5.42 -33.05 -9.65
N LYS A 153 5.01 -32.60 -8.46
CA LYS A 153 3.78 -33.05 -7.78
C LYS A 153 2.50 -32.53 -8.45
N TYR A 154 2.46 -31.24 -8.80
CA TYR A 154 1.26 -30.56 -9.31
C TYR A 154 1.22 -30.41 -10.83
N GLY A 155 2.32 -30.70 -11.52
CA GLY A 155 2.44 -30.61 -12.98
C GLY A 155 2.71 -29.19 -13.51
N GLU A 156 2.10 -28.18 -12.91
CA GLU A 156 2.29 -26.77 -13.26
C GLU A 156 2.20 -25.85 -12.03
N PRO A 157 2.69 -24.60 -12.09
CA PRO A 157 2.40 -23.61 -11.06
C PRO A 157 0.90 -23.41 -10.89
N CYS A 158 0.39 -23.70 -9.69
CA CYS A 158 -1.02 -23.55 -9.35
C CYS A 158 -1.18 -23.00 -7.92
N PRO A 159 -2.39 -22.53 -7.53
CA PRO A 159 -2.63 -22.02 -6.18
C PRO A 159 -2.21 -22.98 -5.08
N ASP A 160 -2.55 -24.27 -5.20
CA ASP A 160 -2.24 -25.29 -4.19
C ASP A 160 -0.72 -25.45 -4.00
N ALA A 161 0.04 -25.49 -5.10
CA ALA A 161 1.50 -25.55 -5.06
C ALA A 161 2.13 -24.32 -4.38
N MET A 162 1.57 -23.13 -4.64
CA MET A 162 2.04 -21.89 -4.02
C MET A 162 1.77 -21.85 -2.51
N VAL A 163 0.59 -22.31 -2.08
CA VAL A 163 0.24 -22.38 -0.67
C VAL A 163 1.08 -23.43 0.05
N GLU A 164 1.29 -24.61 -0.55
CA GLU A 164 2.15 -25.66 0.01
C GLU A 164 3.59 -25.15 0.21
N SER A 165 4.21 -24.52 -0.80
CA SER A 165 5.52 -23.87 -0.68
C SER A 165 5.55 -22.86 0.48
N GLY A 166 4.50 -22.05 0.61
CA GLY A 166 4.37 -21.08 1.68
C GLY A 166 4.33 -21.71 3.06
N MET A 167 3.54 -22.78 3.22
CA MET A 167 3.38 -23.50 4.48
C MET A 167 4.64 -24.28 4.86
N ASP A 168 5.36 -24.85 3.90
CA ASP A 168 6.64 -25.50 4.14
C ASP A 168 7.68 -24.51 4.70
N HIS A 169 7.73 -23.31 4.13
CA HIS A 169 8.60 -22.24 4.65
C HIS A 169 8.15 -21.72 6.02
N ILE A 170 6.85 -21.60 6.27
CA ILE A 170 6.31 -21.25 7.60
C ILE A 170 6.74 -22.30 8.63
N LYS A 171 6.62 -23.58 8.29
CA LYS A 171 7.00 -24.68 9.16
C LYS A 171 8.48 -24.60 9.54
N ILE A 172 9.36 -24.27 8.61
CA ILE A 172 10.79 -24.08 8.91
C ILE A 172 11.00 -22.99 9.97
N LEU A 173 10.29 -21.86 9.89
CA LEU A 173 10.41 -20.79 10.90
C LEU A 173 9.85 -21.24 12.26
N GLN A 174 8.68 -21.89 12.26
CA GLN A 174 8.02 -22.39 13.47
C GLN A 174 8.83 -23.49 14.18
N ASP A 175 9.46 -24.40 13.43
CA ASP A 175 10.34 -25.44 13.98
C ASP A 175 11.61 -24.85 14.64
N ASN A 176 11.93 -23.58 14.36
CA ASN A 176 13.00 -22.81 15.00
C ASN A 176 12.45 -21.73 15.97
N ASP A 177 11.20 -21.90 16.41
CA ASP A 177 10.48 -21.01 17.35
C ASP A 177 10.51 -19.53 16.94
N PHE A 178 10.52 -19.26 15.64
CA PHE A 178 10.54 -17.91 15.09
C PHE A 178 9.14 -17.53 14.60
N HIS A 179 8.53 -16.59 15.30
CA HIS A 179 7.15 -16.16 15.03
C HIS A 179 7.09 -14.77 14.39
N GLU A 180 8.12 -13.94 14.39
CA GLU A 180 8.05 -12.59 13.80
C GLU A 180 8.12 -12.60 12.26
N PHE A 181 7.10 -13.16 11.60
CA PHE A 181 7.06 -13.30 10.15
C PHE A 181 5.71 -12.99 9.50
N LYS A 182 5.78 -12.57 8.24
CA LYS A 182 4.66 -12.38 7.31
C LYS A 182 4.88 -13.18 6.03
N ILE A 183 3.85 -13.35 5.21
CA ILE A 183 3.91 -14.17 4.00
C ILE A 183 3.26 -13.49 2.78
N SER A 184 3.74 -13.80 1.58
CA SER A 184 3.07 -13.48 0.32
C SER A 184 3.13 -14.66 -0.64
N CYS A 185 2.06 -14.88 -1.40
CA CYS A 185 1.99 -15.83 -2.51
C CYS A 185 1.57 -15.07 -3.79
N LYS A 186 2.56 -14.58 -4.56
CA LYS A 186 2.30 -13.70 -5.71
C LYS A 186 2.31 -14.47 -7.03
N ALA A 187 1.36 -14.15 -7.88
CA ALA A 187 1.35 -14.55 -9.29
C ALA A 187 1.11 -13.32 -10.17
N SER A 188 1.49 -13.43 -11.43
CA SER A 188 1.17 -12.43 -12.44
C SER A 188 -0.22 -12.65 -13.03
N ASP A 189 -0.75 -13.88 -13.02
CA ASP A 189 -2.16 -14.11 -13.30
C ASP A 189 -3.03 -13.74 -12.10
N VAL A 190 -4.11 -12.98 -12.36
CA VAL A 190 -4.97 -12.44 -11.30
C VAL A 190 -5.80 -13.54 -10.64
N PHE A 191 -6.29 -14.52 -11.40
CA PHE A 191 -7.12 -15.60 -10.87
C PHE A 191 -6.31 -16.53 -9.98
N MET A 192 -5.10 -16.90 -10.43
CA MET A 192 -4.16 -17.68 -9.65
C MET A 192 -3.77 -16.96 -8.35
N ALA A 193 -3.41 -15.67 -8.42
CA ALA A 193 -3.08 -14.90 -7.23
C ALA A 193 -4.26 -14.83 -6.25
N ALA A 194 -5.47 -14.55 -6.73
CA ALA A 194 -6.66 -14.46 -5.90
C ALA A 194 -6.97 -15.80 -5.20
N ALA A 195 -6.95 -16.91 -5.95
CA ALA A 195 -7.16 -18.23 -5.39
C ALA A 195 -6.11 -18.59 -4.34
N ALA A 196 -4.82 -18.32 -4.62
CA ALA A 196 -3.74 -18.61 -3.69
C ALA A 196 -3.85 -17.79 -2.39
N TYR A 197 -4.20 -16.50 -2.46
CA TYR A 197 -4.38 -15.68 -1.26
C TYR A 197 -5.62 -16.06 -0.45
N GLN A 198 -6.72 -16.47 -1.11
CA GLN A 198 -7.90 -16.97 -0.41
C GLN A 198 -7.59 -18.27 0.36
N GLN A 199 -6.95 -19.23 -0.30
CA GLN A 199 -6.51 -20.46 0.36
C GLN A 199 -5.51 -20.17 1.49
N LEU A 200 -4.53 -19.30 1.26
CA LEU A 200 -3.54 -18.92 2.27
C LEU A 200 -4.20 -18.27 3.50
N ALA A 201 -5.23 -17.45 3.29
CA ALA A 201 -5.96 -16.79 4.35
C ALA A 201 -6.63 -17.76 5.33
N ASP A 202 -7.02 -18.96 4.87
CA ASP A 202 -7.70 -19.99 5.66
C ASP A 202 -6.75 -20.89 6.45
N VAL A 203 -5.47 -20.99 6.05
CA VAL A 203 -4.52 -21.99 6.59
C VAL A 203 -3.39 -21.42 7.46
N THR A 204 -3.31 -20.09 7.58
CA THR A 204 -2.37 -19.43 8.50
C THR A 204 -3.04 -18.24 9.18
N ASP A 205 -2.49 -17.77 10.30
CA ASP A 205 -2.84 -16.53 10.98
C ASP A 205 -1.77 -15.42 10.75
N ALA A 206 -0.71 -15.71 10.00
CA ALA A 206 0.34 -14.74 9.69
C ALA A 206 -0.19 -13.54 8.90
N PRO A 207 0.43 -12.35 9.04
CA PRO A 207 0.09 -11.21 8.20
C PRO A 207 0.38 -11.50 6.73
N ILE A 208 -0.52 -11.07 5.85
CA ILE A 208 -0.42 -11.28 4.40
C ILE A 208 0.10 -9.99 3.74
N HIS A 209 1.26 -10.10 3.10
CA HIS A 209 1.76 -9.09 2.16
C HIS A 209 1.14 -9.33 0.79
N LEU A 210 0.11 -8.57 0.48
CA LEU A 210 -0.69 -8.68 -0.73
C LEU A 210 -0.05 -7.92 -1.90
N GLY A 211 -0.12 -8.49 -3.09
CA GLY A 211 0.21 -7.80 -4.33
C GLY A 211 0.16 -8.73 -5.54
N ILE A 212 -0.10 -8.14 -6.71
CA ILE A 212 0.07 -8.79 -8.00
C ILE A 212 1.49 -8.49 -8.49
N THR A 213 2.25 -9.52 -8.87
CA THR A 213 3.60 -9.36 -9.41
C THR A 213 3.55 -9.16 -10.93
N GLU A 214 4.56 -8.51 -11.51
CA GLU A 214 4.64 -8.31 -12.97
C GLU A 214 3.32 -7.74 -13.56
N ALA A 215 2.81 -6.66 -12.95
CA ALA A 215 1.51 -6.12 -13.32
C ALA A 215 1.55 -5.40 -14.68
N GLY A 216 2.70 -4.83 -15.06
CA GLY A 216 2.92 -4.10 -16.30
C GLY A 216 3.27 -2.64 -16.07
N GLY A 217 3.21 -1.83 -17.13
CA GLY A 217 3.41 -0.36 -17.05
C GLY A 217 2.29 0.33 -16.26
N LEU A 218 2.40 1.65 -16.09
CA LEU A 218 1.52 2.43 -15.21
C LEU A 218 0.01 2.14 -15.41
N MET A 219 -0.51 2.29 -16.63
CA MET A 219 -1.95 2.14 -16.89
C MET A 219 -2.43 0.68 -16.71
N SER A 220 -1.86 -0.26 -17.46
CA SER A 220 -2.30 -1.66 -17.43
C SER A 220 -2.02 -2.34 -16.08
N GLY A 221 -0.86 -2.03 -15.48
CA GLY A 221 -0.48 -2.53 -14.17
C GLY A 221 -1.36 -1.98 -13.05
N THR A 222 -1.79 -0.72 -13.13
CA THR A 222 -2.76 -0.14 -12.19
C THR A 222 -4.09 -0.88 -12.24
N ILE A 223 -4.65 -1.07 -13.45
CA ILE A 223 -5.94 -1.78 -13.62
C ILE A 223 -5.84 -3.21 -13.10
N LYS A 224 -4.79 -3.93 -13.50
CA LYS A 224 -4.56 -5.32 -13.11
C LYS A 224 -4.38 -5.47 -11.60
N SER A 225 -3.63 -4.57 -10.97
CA SER A 225 -3.43 -4.56 -9.52
C SER A 225 -4.72 -4.20 -8.78
N ALA A 226 -5.47 -3.21 -9.25
CA ALA A 226 -6.74 -2.80 -8.65
C ALA A 226 -7.77 -3.94 -8.68
N ILE A 227 -7.88 -4.67 -9.79
CA ILE A 227 -8.78 -5.84 -9.90
C ILE A 227 -8.30 -6.98 -8.97
N GLY A 228 -7.02 -7.34 -9.05
CA GLY A 228 -6.50 -8.50 -8.31
C GLY A 228 -6.42 -8.28 -6.81
N MET A 229 -6.06 -7.07 -6.36
CA MET A 229 -5.97 -6.74 -4.94
C MET A 229 -7.30 -6.26 -4.37
N GLY A 230 -8.12 -5.54 -5.15
CA GLY A 230 -9.36 -4.93 -4.68
C GLY A 230 -10.37 -5.98 -4.19
N SER A 231 -10.50 -7.10 -4.91
CA SER A 231 -11.40 -8.20 -4.51
C SER A 231 -10.96 -8.86 -3.19
N LEU A 232 -9.66 -9.09 -3.01
CA LEU A 232 -9.10 -9.66 -1.78
C LEU A 232 -9.21 -8.71 -0.60
N LEU A 233 -8.90 -7.43 -0.81
CA LEU A 233 -9.06 -6.39 0.21
C LEU A 233 -10.51 -6.22 0.63
N TRP A 234 -11.46 -6.29 -0.31
CA TRP A 234 -12.89 -6.27 0.00
C TRP A 234 -13.31 -7.50 0.80
N ALA A 235 -12.72 -8.67 0.54
CA ALA A 235 -12.88 -9.87 1.36
C ALA A 235 -12.14 -9.80 2.72
N GLY A 236 -11.47 -8.70 3.04
CA GLY A 236 -10.74 -8.51 4.29
C GLY A 236 -9.34 -9.13 4.32
N ILE A 237 -8.84 -9.63 3.18
CA ILE A 237 -7.55 -10.28 3.05
C ILE A 237 -6.48 -9.26 2.65
N GLY A 238 -5.41 -9.19 3.44
CA GLY A 238 -4.28 -8.29 3.21
C GLY A 238 -4.01 -7.41 4.43
N ASP A 239 -2.79 -7.48 4.93
CA ASP A 239 -2.32 -6.73 6.10
C ASP A 239 -1.29 -5.68 5.71
N THR A 240 -0.66 -5.87 4.55
CA THR A 240 0.16 -4.87 3.89
C THR A 240 0.09 -5.10 2.38
N ILE A 241 0.21 -4.02 1.60
CA ILE A 241 0.14 -4.09 0.14
C ILE A 241 1.42 -3.59 -0.53
N ARG A 242 1.71 -4.12 -1.71
CA ARG A 242 2.60 -3.50 -2.71
C ARG A 242 2.02 -3.66 -4.10
N VAL A 243 1.83 -2.55 -4.80
CA VAL A 243 1.57 -2.52 -6.25
C VAL A 243 2.90 -2.69 -6.97
N SER A 244 2.99 -3.51 -8.01
CA SER A 244 4.26 -3.79 -8.71
C SER A 244 4.19 -3.30 -10.15
N LEU A 245 4.70 -2.08 -10.40
CA LEU A 245 4.61 -1.40 -11.70
C LEU A 245 5.97 -1.30 -12.36
N SER A 246 6.00 -1.33 -13.69
CA SER A 246 7.14 -0.88 -14.49
C SER A 246 7.12 0.65 -14.63
N ALA A 247 7.23 1.35 -13.49
CA ALA A 247 7.16 2.81 -13.37
C ALA A 247 8.04 3.29 -12.19
N ASP A 248 8.01 4.59 -11.89
CA ASP A 248 8.64 5.12 -10.68
C ASP A 248 8.02 4.46 -9.42
N PRO A 249 8.81 3.99 -8.45
CA PRO A 249 8.33 3.44 -7.19
C PRO A 249 7.36 4.35 -6.42
N VAL A 250 7.42 5.68 -6.62
CA VAL A 250 6.46 6.64 -6.07
C VAL A 250 5.05 6.41 -6.62
N GLU A 251 4.90 6.03 -7.89
CA GLU A 251 3.61 5.69 -8.49
C GLU A 251 3.01 4.43 -7.86
N GLU A 252 3.84 3.43 -7.48
CA GLU A 252 3.37 2.26 -6.74
C GLU A 252 2.69 2.65 -5.43
N VAL A 253 3.24 3.65 -4.73
CA VAL A 253 2.70 4.19 -3.46
C VAL A 253 1.37 4.91 -3.71
N ARG A 254 1.32 5.80 -4.71
CA ARG A 254 0.11 6.55 -5.09
C ARG A 254 -1.03 5.59 -5.41
N VAL A 255 -0.80 4.62 -6.28
CA VAL A 255 -1.80 3.62 -6.67
C VAL A 255 -2.22 2.76 -5.47
N GLY A 256 -1.28 2.39 -4.59
CA GLY A 256 -1.59 1.67 -3.36
C GLY A 256 -2.58 2.41 -2.45
N TYR A 257 -2.36 3.72 -2.25
CA TYR A 257 -3.31 4.55 -1.50
C TYR A 257 -4.66 4.70 -2.21
N GLU A 258 -4.68 4.90 -3.53
CA GLU A 258 -5.94 5.03 -4.27
C GLU A 258 -6.79 3.75 -4.20
N ILE A 259 -6.17 2.56 -4.23
CA ILE A 259 -6.87 1.28 -4.00
C ILE A 259 -7.48 1.23 -2.59
N LEU A 260 -6.70 1.53 -1.54
CA LEU A 260 -7.19 1.49 -0.16
C LEU A 260 -8.27 2.55 0.11
N LYS A 261 -8.11 3.74 -0.48
CA LYS A 261 -9.03 4.89 -0.38
C LYS A 261 -10.37 4.57 -1.04
N SER A 262 -10.35 3.94 -2.21
CA SER A 262 -11.55 3.49 -2.92
C SER A 262 -12.38 2.48 -2.12
N LEU A 263 -11.73 1.67 -1.29
CA LEU A 263 -12.38 0.69 -0.40
C LEU A 263 -12.70 1.24 1.00
N GLY A 264 -12.31 2.48 1.30
CA GLY A 264 -12.48 3.06 2.64
C GLY A 264 -11.59 2.43 3.71
N LEU A 265 -10.52 1.73 3.32
CA LEU A 265 -9.61 1.02 4.22
C LEU A 265 -8.50 1.92 4.76
N ARG A 266 -8.06 2.89 3.96
CA ARG A 266 -7.07 3.88 4.38
C ARG A 266 -7.17 5.10 3.50
N HIS A 267 -7.00 6.27 4.10
CA HIS A 267 -7.11 7.54 3.41
C HIS A 267 -5.84 8.36 3.66
N ARG A 268 -5.43 9.10 2.65
CA ARG A 268 -4.39 10.14 2.71
C ARG A 268 -4.76 11.22 1.70
N GLY A 269 -4.67 12.46 2.15
CA GLY A 269 -5.01 13.64 1.36
C GLY A 269 -6.46 13.72 0.92
N VAL A 270 -6.70 14.53 -0.11
CA VAL A 270 -8.04 14.87 -0.58
C VAL A 270 -8.59 13.81 -1.54
N ASN A 271 -9.81 13.34 -1.28
CA ASN A 271 -10.58 12.50 -2.19
C ASN A 271 -11.49 13.35 -3.07
N ILE A 272 -11.06 13.64 -4.30
CA ILE A 272 -11.85 14.42 -5.25
C ILE A 272 -12.86 13.51 -5.95
N ILE A 273 -14.13 13.69 -5.62
CA ILE A 273 -15.28 13.03 -6.24
C ILE A 273 -15.81 13.96 -7.32
N SER A 274 -15.55 13.62 -8.58
CA SER A 274 -15.98 14.44 -9.72
C SER A 274 -16.96 13.69 -10.61
N CYS A 275 -17.84 14.43 -11.28
CA CYS A 275 -18.61 13.84 -12.36
C CYS A 275 -17.72 13.69 -13.60
N PRO A 276 -17.98 12.71 -14.49
CA PRO A 276 -17.23 12.55 -15.75
C PRO A 276 -17.26 13.77 -16.70
N SER A 277 -18.03 14.82 -16.37
CA SER A 277 -18.57 15.87 -17.22
C SER A 277 -19.69 15.41 -18.16
N CYS A 278 -20.47 16.37 -18.69
CA CYS A 278 -21.43 16.17 -19.77
C CYS A 278 -21.86 17.54 -20.34
N ALA A 279 -22.75 17.56 -21.33
CA ALA A 279 -23.29 18.79 -21.92
C ALA A 279 -24.02 19.73 -20.94
N ARG A 280 -24.29 19.30 -19.70
CA ARG A 280 -24.93 20.10 -18.65
C ARG A 280 -23.95 20.83 -17.75
N GLN A 281 -22.64 20.67 -17.96
CA GLN A 281 -21.65 21.29 -17.09
C GLN A 281 -21.74 22.82 -17.15
N GLY A 282 -21.79 23.46 -15.97
CA GLY A 282 -21.78 24.92 -15.82
C GLY A 282 -20.38 25.51 -15.84
N PHE A 283 -19.34 24.66 -15.83
CA PHE A 283 -17.92 25.00 -15.91
C PHE A 283 -17.16 23.80 -16.50
N ASP A 284 -15.89 24.00 -16.89
CA ASP A 284 -15.03 22.91 -17.38
C ASP A 284 -14.58 22.04 -16.19
N VAL A 285 -15.31 20.93 -15.98
CA VAL A 285 -15.07 20.04 -14.83
C VAL A 285 -13.70 19.38 -14.94
N ILE A 286 -13.31 18.94 -16.14
CA ILE A 286 -12.06 18.19 -16.36
C ILE A 286 -10.87 19.07 -15.97
N LYS A 287 -10.78 20.27 -16.56
CA LYS A 287 -9.68 21.20 -16.28
C LYS A 287 -9.68 21.67 -14.83
N THR A 288 -10.86 21.83 -14.23
CA THR A 288 -10.97 22.23 -12.82
C THR A 288 -10.42 21.16 -11.90
N VAL A 289 -10.77 19.89 -12.14
CA VAL A 289 -10.26 18.76 -11.35
C VAL A 289 -8.75 18.63 -11.50
N GLU A 290 -8.20 18.69 -12.71
CA GLU A 290 -6.75 18.64 -12.95
C GLU A 290 -5.99 19.71 -12.15
N ILE A 291 -6.52 20.94 -12.10
CA ILE A 291 -5.90 22.04 -11.33
C ILE A 291 -6.00 21.77 -9.83
N LEU A 292 -7.16 21.30 -9.35
CA LEU A 292 -7.39 21.03 -7.93
C LEU A 292 -6.55 19.87 -7.43
N GLU A 293 -6.43 18.78 -8.20
CA GLU A 293 -5.55 17.65 -7.88
C GLU A 293 -4.14 18.17 -7.62
N LYS A 294 -3.58 18.93 -8.58
CA LYS A 294 -2.23 19.50 -8.45
C LYS A 294 -2.09 20.46 -7.27
N ARG A 295 -3.07 21.33 -7.04
CA ARG A 295 -3.02 22.35 -5.99
C ARG A 295 -3.24 21.80 -4.59
N LEU A 296 -3.78 20.59 -4.45
CA LEU A 296 -4.10 19.97 -3.17
C LEU A 296 -3.19 18.78 -2.85
N GLU A 297 -2.21 18.46 -3.71
CA GLU A 297 -1.23 17.38 -3.53
C GLU A 297 -0.46 17.45 -2.18
N HIS A 298 -0.27 18.66 -1.64
CA HIS A 298 0.44 18.86 -0.36
C HIS A 298 -0.39 18.46 0.86
N ILE A 299 -1.70 18.36 0.73
CA ILE A 299 -2.60 18.01 1.83
C ILE A 299 -2.49 16.51 2.11
N LYS A 300 -2.08 16.17 3.33
CA LYS A 300 -1.97 14.77 3.80
C LYS A 300 -3.20 14.34 4.61
N THR A 301 -3.92 15.30 5.17
CA THR A 301 -5.08 15.10 6.02
C THR A 301 -6.26 14.53 5.22
N PRO A 302 -6.80 13.36 5.62
CA PRO A 302 -7.93 12.74 4.92
C PRO A 302 -9.18 13.62 4.90
N MET A 303 -9.70 13.90 3.71
CA MET A 303 -11.00 14.54 3.53
C MET A 303 -11.57 14.29 2.14
N SER A 304 -12.83 14.65 1.94
CA SER A 304 -13.57 14.46 0.70
C SER A 304 -13.98 15.81 0.07
N LEU A 305 -13.77 15.92 -1.24
CA LEU A 305 -14.06 17.10 -2.04
C LEU A 305 -14.94 16.71 -3.23
N SER A 306 -16.16 17.23 -3.36
CA SER A 306 -17.00 16.96 -4.54
C SER A 306 -16.94 18.10 -5.56
N ILE A 307 -16.61 17.81 -6.82
CA ILE A 307 -16.59 18.79 -7.94
C ILE A 307 -17.57 18.33 -9.03
N ILE A 308 -18.78 18.85 -8.99
CA ILE A 308 -19.87 18.39 -9.86
C ILE A 308 -20.31 19.51 -10.79
N GLY A 309 -20.31 19.25 -12.10
CA GLY A 309 -20.57 20.26 -13.11
C GLY A 309 -21.99 20.82 -13.14
N CYS A 310 -22.99 20.16 -12.54
CA CYS A 310 -24.38 20.57 -12.66
C CYS A 310 -25.24 20.21 -11.45
N VAL A 311 -26.43 20.82 -11.37
CA VAL A 311 -27.38 20.65 -10.27
C VAL A 311 -28.07 19.27 -10.19
N VAL A 312 -27.91 18.41 -11.20
CA VAL A 312 -28.65 17.13 -11.26
C VAL A 312 -28.18 16.19 -10.16
N ASN A 313 -26.88 15.88 -10.11
CA ASN A 313 -26.28 15.03 -9.08
C ASN A 313 -25.50 15.86 -8.04
N GLY A 314 -25.17 17.11 -8.35
CA GLY A 314 -24.27 17.93 -7.54
C GLY A 314 -24.69 18.10 -6.09
N PRO A 315 -25.93 18.50 -5.79
CA PRO A 315 -26.37 18.67 -4.41
C PRO A 315 -26.31 17.36 -3.63
N GLY A 316 -26.75 16.25 -4.21
CA GLY A 316 -26.75 14.95 -3.54
C GLY A 316 -25.34 14.48 -3.15
N GLU A 317 -24.37 14.63 -4.07
CA GLU A 317 -22.98 14.28 -3.81
C GLU A 317 -22.33 15.23 -2.79
N ALA A 318 -22.60 16.53 -2.89
CA ALA A 318 -21.98 17.54 -2.03
C ALA A 318 -22.47 17.50 -0.57
N LEU A 319 -23.65 16.92 -0.31
CA LEU A 319 -24.12 16.64 1.05
C LEU A 319 -23.33 15.50 1.72
N MET A 320 -22.60 14.70 0.93
CA MET A 320 -21.84 13.54 1.39
C MET A 320 -20.35 13.81 1.54
N THR A 321 -19.90 15.05 1.32
CA THR A 321 -18.49 15.45 1.34
C THR A 321 -18.19 16.58 2.33
N ASP A 322 -16.91 16.73 2.68
CA ASP A 322 -16.44 17.75 3.61
C ASP A 322 -16.47 19.14 2.95
N VAL A 323 -16.06 19.21 1.69
CA VAL A 323 -16.13 20.40 0.85
C VAL A 323 -16.78 20.02 -0.49
N GLY A 324 -17.59 20.89 -1.06
CA GLY A 324 -18.23 20.62 -2.34
C GLY A 324 -18.50 21.86 -3.16
N PHE A 325 -18.43 21.71 -4.48
CA PHE A 325 -18.88 22.69 -5.45
C PHE A 325 -19.79 22.04 -6.49
N THR A 326 -20.97 22.62 -6.65
CA THR A 326 -21.94 22.24 -7.66
C THR A 326 -22.14 23.36 -8.66
N GLY A 327 -21.88 23.08 -9.94
CA GLY A 327 -22.12 24.02 -11.02
C GLY A 327 -23.59 24.37 -11.17
N GLY A 328 -23.86 25.67 -11.31
CA GLY A 328 -25.17 26.23 -11.62
C GLY A 328 -25.24 26.77 -13.04
N GLY A 329 -26.32 27.50 -13.32
CA GLY A 329 -26.41 28.34 -14.52
C GLY A 329 -25.77 29.72 -14.32
N ASN A 330 -25.56 30.45 -15.41
CA ASN A 330 -25.11 31.85 -15.42
C ASN A 330 -23.72 32.10 -14.80
N GLY A 331 -22.78 31.17 -14.97
CA GLY A 331 -21.37 31.38 -14.58
C GLY A 331 -21.08 31.32 -13.08
N ALA A 332 -21.99 30.76 -12.29
CA ALA A 332 -21.83 30.58 -10.85
C ALA A 332 -22.28 29.19 -10.41
N GLY A 333 -21.76 28.74 -9.27
CA GLY A 333 -22.16 27.50 -8.60
C GLY A 333 -22.52 27.71 -7.14
N MET A 334 -22.80 26.60 -6.45
CA MET A 334 -23.09 26.55 -5.02
C MET A 334 -21.97 25.82 -4.30
N VAL A 335 -21.43 26.45 -3.27
CA VAL A 335 -20.45 25.88 -2.33
C VAL A 335 -21.18 25.14 -1.22
N TYR A 336 -20.65 24.00 -0.83
CA TYR A 336 -21.10 23.18 0.28
C TYR A 336 -19.95 22.96 1.25
N LEU A 337 -20.21 23.09 2.54
CA LEU A 337 -19.24 22.86 3.62
C LEU A 337 -19.87 21.94 4.66
N ALA A 338 -19.15 20.91 5.07
CA ALA A 338 -19.61 19.88 6.01
C ALA A 338 -21.01 19.33 5.66
N GLY A 339 -21.24 19.06 4.37
CA GLY A 339 -22.52 18.57 3.87
C GLY A 339 -23.69 19.56 3.97
N GLN A 340 -23.45 20.86 4.07
CA GLN A 340 -24.49 21.90 4.09
C GLN A 340 -24.25 22.95 3.00
N GLN A 341 -25.33 23.50 2.44
CA GLN A 341 -25.24 24.63 1.52
C GLN A 341 -24.65 25.85 2.24
N SER A 342 -23.59 26.43 1.68
CA SER A 342 -22.89 27.57 2.24
C SER A 342 -23.26 28.86 1.51
N HIS A 343 -22.79 29.03 0.26
CA HIS A 343 -23.04 30.25 -0.50
C HIS A 343 -22.85 30.03 -2.01
N LYS A 344 -23.33 30.99 -2.81
CA LYS A 344 -23.07 31.03 -4.25
C LYS A 344 -21.71 31.66 -4.53
N LEU A 345 -21.00 31.13 -5.51
CA LEU A 345 -19.67 31.60 -5.90
C LEU A 345 -19.54 31.63 -7.43
N GLY A 346 -18.88 32.66 -7.96
CA GLY A 346 -18.53 32.74 -9.38
C GLY A 346 -17.54 31.65 -9.77
N ASN A 347 -17.68 31.10 -10.99
CA ASN A 347 -16.80 30.04 -11.47
C ASN A 347 -15.33 30.49 -11.59
N ASP A 348 -15.09 31.77 -11.78
CA ASP A 348 -13.76 32.40 -11.87
C ASP A 348 -13.01 32.40 -10.53
N GLN A 349 -13.73 32.42 -9.41
CA GLN A 349 -13.17 32.40 -8.05
C GLN A 349 -13.13 30.98 -7.44
N MET A 350 -13.73 30.00 -8.12
CA MET A 350 -13.98 28.65 -7.61
C MET A 350 -12.72 27.95 -7.10
N ILE A 351 -11.65 27.93 -7.91
CA ILE A 351 -10.46 27.13 -7.60
C ILE A 351 -9.77 27.68 -6.35
N ASP A 352 -9.51 28.99 -6.29
CA ASP A 352 -8.84 29.63 -5.16
C ASP A 352 -9.64 29.43 -3.87
N HIS A 353 -10.95 29.65 -3.94
CA HIS A 353 -11.82 29.48 -2.78
C HIS A 353 -11.86 28.02 -2.29
N ILE A 354 -11.98 27.04 -3.19
CA ILE A 354 -11.98 25.63 -2.79
C ILE A 354 -10.67 25.25 -2.11
N VAL A 355 -9.53 25.71 -2.66
CA VAL A 355 -8.22 25.45 -2.06
C VAL A 355 -8.14 26.03 -0.64
N GLU A 356 -8.56 27.28 -0.46
CA GLU A 356 -8.63 27.93 0.86
C GLU A 356 -9.50 27.14 1.85
N GLN A 357 -10.70 26.70 1.44
CA GLN A 357 -11.59 25.94 2.31
C GLN A 357 -11.02 24.57 2.68
N VAL A 358 -10.38 23.89 1.74
CA VAL A 358 -9.73 22.60 1.97
C VAL A 358 -8.54 22.75 2.92
N GLU A 359 -7.70 23.76 2.72
CA GLU A 359 -6.55 24.06 3.60
C GLU A 359 -7.01 24.43 5.02
N ALA A 360 -8.04 25.27 5.15
CA ALA A 360 -8.62 25.63 6.43
C ALA A 360 -9.18 24.39 7.15
N LYS A 361 -9.87 23.51 6.42
CA LYS A 361 -10.41 22.27 7.00
C LYS A 361 -9.30 21.30 7.42
N ALA A 362 -8.23 21.21 6.64
CA ALA A 362 -7.06 20.39 6.99
C ALA A 362 -6.46 20.86 8.32
N ALA A 363 -6.23 22.17 8.45
CA ALA A 363 -5.67 22.76 9.66
C ALA A 363 -6.59 22.54 10.90
N GLU A 364 -7.91 22.65 10.72
CA GLU A 364 -8.88 22.36 11.79
C GLU A 364 -8.78 20.90 12.28
N LEU A 365 -8.75 19.94 11.34
CA LEU A 365 -8.68 18.51 11.64
C LEU A 365 -7.34 18.13 12.28
N GLU A 366 -6.23 18.71 11.80
CA GLU A 366 -4.90 18.51 12.36
C GLU A 366 -4.80 19.05 13.80
N ALA A 367 -5.34 20.25 14.05
CA ALA A 367 -5.40 20.82 15.39
C ALA A 367 -6.27 19.98 16.35
N ALA A 368 -7.39 19.45 15.86
CA ALA A 368 -8.25 18.57 16.65
C ALA A 368 -7.57 17.23 16.99
N ALA A 369 -6.83 16.64 16.05
CA ALA A 369 -6.06 15.43 16.28
C ALA A 369 -4.93 15.66 17.29
N ALA A 370 -4.17 16.75 17.15
CA ALA A 370 -3.10 17.09 18.08
C ALA A 370 -3.58 17.41 19.50
N ALA A 371 -4.84 17.84 19.67
CA ALA A 371 -5.44 18.06 20.98
C ALA A 371 -6.00 16.78 21.63
N ALA A 372 -6.15 15.71 20.86
CA ALA A 372 -6.65 14.41 21.31
C ALA A 372 -5.53 13.42 21.69
N GLU A 373 -4.30 13.68 21.21
CA GLU A 373 -3.05 13.06 21.67
C GLU A 373 -2.55 13.74 22.95
#